data_AF-A0A951SXE4-F1
#
_entry.id   AF-A0A951SXE4-F1
#
_cell.length_a   1.000
_cell.length_b   1.000
_cell.length_c   1.000
_cell.angle_alpha   90.00
_cell.angle_beta   90.00
_cell.angle_gamma   90.00
#
_symmetry.space_group_name_H-M   'P 1'
#
loop_
_entity.id
_entity.type
_entity.pdbx_description
1 polymer ?
#
loop_
_entity_poly.entity_id
_entity_poly.type
_entity_poly.pdbx_seq_one_letter_code
_entity_poly.pdbx_strand_id
1 'polypeptide(L)'
;MDDVLGAVFAEVGESVVVLDRGMFGYREGFAVGPVRVYHHSEKPEMGVCVEVSGSACEELGMVALGRLFVGLELRASRLDIALDHCGFTPAQLREEWIRGNVRTLCKVPEGAREDRQWRTCSWDQNAQGDTFSMGSRTSGQFARCYDQRGFTRLELELKGRTAEASALPFFVAVGTADEGTVRCTALALVRRFVDFVDASSDENASRRSLLPFWEAFCGSVERARVRLEGQVVATLEEAAGWLRRSVSRTLAVFVDAYGDSGLRELVDHGRSGWGSRHRAMLRDWRTITVAVPT
;
A
#
# COMPACT_ATOMS: atom_id res chain seq x y z
N MET A 1 -16.85 -5.37 -17.85
CA MET A 1 -17.37 -4.10 -17.33
C MET A 1 -18.79 -4.30 -16.84
N ASP A 2 -19.71 -4.67 -17.74
CA ASP A 2 -21.13 -4.81 -17.41
C ASP A 2 -21.39 -5.78 -16.25
N ASP A 3 -20.64 -6.90 -16.18
CA ASP A 3 -20.71 -7.83 -15.06
C ASP A 3 -20.31 -7.19 -13.72
N VAL A 4 -19.30 -6.31 -13.73
CA VAL A 4 -18.85 -5.59 -12.52
C VAL A 4 -19.91 -4.58 -12.10
N LEU A 5 -20.45 -3.79 -13.04
CA LEU A 5 -21.52 -2.85 -12.75
C LEU A 5 -22.78 -3.56 -12.25
N GLY A 6 -23.13 -4.72 -12.83
CA GLY A 6 -24.25 -5.54 -12.41
C GLY A 6 -24.08 -6.11 -11.00
N ALA A 7 -22.89 -6.60 -10.67
CA ALA A 7 -22.59 -7.09 -9.33
C ALA A 7 -22.60 -5.97 -8.27
N VAL A 8 -22.01 -4.81 -8.60
CA VAL A 8 -22.06 -3.65 -7.70
C VAL A 8 -23.49 -3.15 -7.55
N PHE A 9 -24.28 -3.10 -8.63
CA PHE A 9 -25.70 -2.78 -8.58
C PHE A 9 -26.49 -3.75 -7.69
N ALA A 10 -26.23 -5.06 -7.81
CA ALA A 10 -26.92 -6.06 -7.00
C ALA A 10 -26.63 -5.92 -5.50
N GLU A 11 -25.44 -5.45 -5.15
CA GLU A 11 -25.04 -5.23 -3.76
C GLU A 11 -25.52 -3.88 -3.21
N VAL A 12 -25.42 -2.81 -4.01
CA VAL A 12 -25.70 -1.43 -3.58
C VAL A 12 -27.18 -1.05 -3.77
N GLY A 13 -27.83 -1.57 -4.80
CA GLY A 13 -29.23 -1.29 -5.13
C GLY A 13 -29.48 0.05 -5.83
N GLU A 14 -28.43 0.81 -6.17
CA GLU A 14 -28.54 2.13 -6.80
C GLU A 14 -28.23 2.09 -8.30
N SER A 15 -28.91 2.90 -9.09
CA SER A 15 -28.70 2.97 -10.54
C SER A 15 -27.28 3.43 -10.91
N VAL A 16 -26.77 2.91 -12.03
CA VAL A 16 -25.48 3.33 -12.58
C VAL A 16 -25.54 4.77 -13.10
N VAL A 17 -24.61 5.60 -12.66
CA VAL A 17 -24.40 6.98 -13.13
C VAL A 17 -23.07 7.05 -13.87
N VAL A 18 -23.07 7.59 -15.09
CA VAL A 18 -21.83 7.85 -15.84
C VAL A 18 -21.15 9.10 -15.29
N LEU A 19 -19.85 9.01 -15.03
CA LEU A 19 -19.04 10.12 -14.55
C LEU A 19 -18.43 10.88 -15.73
N ASP A 20 -18.26 12.19 -15.55
CA ASP A 20 -17.69 13.08 -16.59
C ASP A 20 -16.24 12.72 -16.96
N ARG A 21 -15.51 12.04 -16.07
CA ARG A 21 -14.09 11.71 -16.23
C ARG A 21 -13.75 10.38 -15.56
N GLY A 22 -12.83 9.64 -16.17
CA GLY A 22 -12.15 8.51 -15.54
C GLY A 22 -11.05 8.95 -14.55
N MET A 23 -10.38 7.96 -13.94
CA MET A 23 -9.32 8.15 -12.95
C MET A 23 -8.23 7.08 -13.10
N PHE A 24 -7.04 7.26 -12.49
CA PHE A 24 -5.95 6.27 -12.47
C PHE A 24 -5.45 5.80 -13.85
N GLY A 25 -5.66 6.60 -14.88
CA GLY A 25 -5.33 6.26 -16.27
C GLY A 25 -6.45 5.53 -17.02
N TYR A 26 -7.58 5.23 -16.37
CA TYR A 26 -8.82 4.80 -17.01
C TYR A 26 -9.54 6.01 -17.64
N ARG A 27 -10.25 5.77 -18.75
CA ARG A 27 -10.90 6.81 -19.53
C ARG A 27 -12.37 6.97 -19.15
N GLU A 28 -13.06 5.85 -18.91
CA GLU A 28 -14.46 5.83 -18.51
C GLU A 28 -14.59 5.66 -16.98
N GLY A 29 -15.58 6.32 -16.39
CA GLY A 29 -15.89 6.24 -14.97
C GLY A 29 -17.40 6.13 -14.74
N PHE A 30 -17.76 5.35 -13.72
CA PHE A 30 -19.14 5.08 -13.34
C PHE A 30 -19.25 5.16 -11.81
N ALA A 31 -20.41 5.58 -11.32
CA ALA A 31 -20.78 5.47 -9.92
C ALA A 31 -22.02 4.59 -9.78
N VAL A 32 -22.02 3.75 -8.75
CA VAL A 32 -23.16 2.95 -8.32
C VAL A 32 -23.27 3.19 -6.82
N GLY A 33 -24.15 4.12 -6.45
CA GLY A 33 -24.17 4.70 -5.11
C GLY A 33 -22.79 5.21 -4.69
N PRO A 34 -22.23 4.75 -3.56
CA PRO A 34 -20.95 5.23 -3.05
C PRO A 34 -19.73 4.55 -3.70
N VAL A 35 -19.93 3.53 -4.55
CA VAL A 35 -18.86 2.79 -5.25
C VAL A 35 -18.55 3.44 -6.59
N ARG A 36 -17.25 3.61 -6.88
CA ARG A 36 -16.77 4.08 -8.18
C ARG A 36 -16.15 2.93 -8.96
N VAL A 37 -16.45 2.86 -10.25
CA VAL A 37 -15.96 1.84 -11.18
C VAL A 37 -15.33 2.51 -12.38
N TYR A 38 -14.12 2.12 -12.75
CA TYR A 38 -13.36 2.72 -13.86
C TYR A 38 -12.87 1.68 -14.85
N HIS A 39 -12.78 2.07 -16.12
CA HIS A 39 -12.31 1.22 -17.22
C HIS A 39 -11.75 2.05 -18.38
N HIS A 40 -11.06 1.35 -19.29
CA HIS A 40 -10.53 1.93 -20.50
C HIS A 40 -10.84 1.01 -21.69
N SER A 41 -11.85 1.36 -22.47
CA SER A 41 -12.28 0.57 -23.65
C SER A 41 -11.15 0.27 -24.63
N GLU A 42 -10.26 1.24 -24.89
CA GLU A 42 -9.11 1.06 -25.80
C GLU A 42 -7.90 0.36 -25.14
N LYS A 43 -7.96 0.04 -23.83
CA LYS A 43 -6.90 -0.65 -23.07
C LYS A 43 -7.47 -1.73 -22.15
N PRO A 44 -8.10 -2.77 -22.72
CA PRO A 44 -8.78 -3.81 -21.96
C PRO A 44 -7.83 -4.57 -21.02
N GLU A 45 -6.53 -4.58 -21.28
CA GLU A 45 -5.50 -5.19 -20.42
C GLU A 45 -5.38 -4.53 -19.05
N MET A 46 -5.84 -3.28 -18.88
CA MET A 46 -5.90 -2.62 -17.58
C MET A 46 -6.98 -3.22 -16.68
N GLY A 47 -7.98 -3.89 -17.26
CA GLY A 47 -9.11 -4.46 -16.53
C GLY A 47 -10.10 -3.39 -16.04
N VAL A 48 -10.76 -3.69 -14.92
CA VAL A 48 -11.73 -2.81 -14.27
C VAL A 48 -11.23 -2.46 -12.87
N CYS A 49 -11.27 -1.18 -12.51
CA CYS A 49 -10.90 -0.71 -11.18
C CYS A 49 -12.16 -0.38 -10.38
N VAL A 50 -12.27 -0.95 -9.18
CA VAL A 50 -13.30 -0.61 -8.21
C VAL A 50 -12.64 0.20 -7.10
N GLU A 51 -13.18 1.39 -6.82
CA GLU A 51 -12.74 2.28 -5.76
C GLU A 51 -13.88 2.47 -4.75
N VAL A 52 -13.59 2.21 -3.48
CA VAL A 52 -14.50 2.48 -2.37
C VAL A 52 -13.77 3.36 -1.36
N SER A 53 -14.21 4.62 -1.27
CA SER A 53 -13.63 5.62 -0.37
C SER A 53 -13.95 5.35 1.10
N GLY A 54 -13.29 6.03 2.04
CA GLY A 54 -13.54 5.83 3.48
C GLY A 54 -15.01 6.03 3.89
N SER A 55 -15.68 7.08 3.41
CA SER A 55 -17.11 7.28 3.66
C SER A 55 -17.99 6.22 3.00
N ALA A 56 -17.59 5.75 1.82
CA ALA A 56 -18.27 4.68 1.11
C ALA A 56 -18.13 3.32 1.85
N CYS A 57 -16.98 3.07 2.47
CA CYS A 57 -16.79 1.91 3.33
C CYS A 57 -17.66 1.95 4.58
N GLU A 58 -17.81 3.14 5.19
CA GLU A 58 -18.70 3.38 6.33
C GLU A 58 -20.18 3.13 5.94
N GLU A 59 -20.58 3.61 4.75
CA GLU A 59 -21.96 3.46 4.23
C GLU A 59 -22.32 2.02 3.86
N LEU A 60 -21.44 1.31 3.15
CA LEU A 60 -21.69 -0.09 2.75
C LEU A 60 -21.55 -1.07 3.91
N GLY A 61 -20.67 -0.76 4.85
CA GLY A 61 -20.24 -1.67 5.89
C GLY A 61 -19.33 -2.79 5.38
N MET A 62 -18.59 -3.40 6.31
CA MET A 62 -17.55 -4.38 5.97
C MET A 62 -18.09 -5.62 5.26
N VAL A 63 -19.29 -6.08 5.62
CA VAL A 63 -19.86 -7.31 5.05
C VAL A 63 -20.14 -7.17 3.55
N ALA A 64 -20.73 -6.05 3.12
CA ALA A 64 -20.97 -5.78 1.71
C ALA A 64 -19.65 -5.63 0.93
N LEU A 65 -18.66 -4.94 1.52
CA LEU A 65 -17.31 -4.86 0.95
C LEU A 65 -16.68 -6.26 0.76
N GLY A 66 -16.83 -7.13 1.76
CA GLY A 66 -16.35 -8.51 1.69
C GLY A 66 -17.03 -9.32 0.59
N ARG A 67 -18.35 -9.18 0.43
CA ARG A 67 -19.10 -9.81 -0.67
C ARG A 67 -18.64 -9.31 -2.04
N LEU A 68 -18.45 -8.00 -2.22
CA LEU A 68 -17.92 -7.44 -3.45
C LEU A 68 -16.51 -7.95 -3.73
N PHE A 69 -15.63 -7.95 -2.72
CA PHE A 69 -14.26 -8.39 -2.87
C PHE A 69 -14.16 -9.84 -3.32
N VAL A 70 -14.89 -10.75 -2.66
CA VAL A 70 -14.89 -12.19 -2.97
C VAL A 70 -15.65 -12.48 -4.25
N GLY A 71 -16.86 -11.92 -4.41
CA GLY A 71 -17.74 -12.21 -5.54
C GLY A 71 -17.23 -11.71 -6.88
N LEU A 72 -16.42 -10.65 -6.89
CA LEU A 72 -15.76 -10.13 -8.09
C LEU A 72 -14.30 -10.59 -8.22
N GLU A 73 -13.83 -11.48 -7.34
CA GLU A 73 -12.44 -11.97 -7.32
C GLU A 73 -11.40 -10.82 -7.39
N LEU A 74 -11.64 -9.76 -6.63
CA LEU A 74 -10.85 -8.53 -6.72
C LEU A 74 -9.41 -8.74 -6.24
N ARG A 75 -8.47 -8.07 -6.91
CA ARG A 75 -7.09 -7.93 -6.45
C ARG A 75 -6.90 -6.56 -5.81
N ALA A 76 -6.62 -6.53 -4.52
CA ALA A 76 -6.43 -5.27 -3.79
C ALA A 76 -5.12 -4.59 -4.19
N SER A 77 -5.21 -3.47 -4.91
CA SER A 77 -4.07 -2.57 -5.17
C SER A 77 -3.80 -1.63 -3.99
N ARG A 78 -4.82 -1.37 -3.16
CA ARG A 78 -4.75 -0.58 -1.93
C ARG A 78 -5.79 -1.10 -0.93
N LEU A 79 -5.43 -1.11 0.36
CA LEU A 79 -6.31 -1.42 1.48
C LEU A 79 -5.94 -0.51 2.65
N ASP A 80 -6.88 0.29 3.13
CA ASP A 80 -6.69 1.15 4.29
C ASP A 80 -7.53 0.58 5.45
N ILE A 81 -6.88 0.33 6.59
CA ILE A 81 -7.50 -0.24 7.80
C ILE A 81 -7.47 0.81 8.89
N ALA A 82 -8.62 1.15 9.45
CA ALA A 82 -8.76 2.12 10.55
C ALA A 82 -9.13 1.41 11.86
N LEU A 83 -8.49 1.84 12.96
CA LEU A 83 -8.81 1.44 14.33
C LEU A 83 -9.13 2.70 15.13
N ASP A 84 -10.30 2.74 15.74
CA ASP A 84 -10.80 3.89 16.48
C ASP A 84 -10.59 3.72 17.99
N HIS A 85 -10.68 4.83 18.72
CA HIS A 85 -10.59 4.87 20.18
C HIS A 85 -9.32 4.20 20.74
N CYS A 86 -8.16 4.49 20.15
CA CYS A 86 -6.93 3.73 20.43
C CYS A 86 -6.34 3.87 21.86
N GLY A 87 -6.88 4.74 22.72
CA GLY A 87 -6.41 4.92 24.10
C GLY A 87 -5.05 5.61 24.27
N PHE A 88 -4.44 6.06 23.18
CA PHE A 88 -3.22 6.88 23.13
C PHE A 88 -3.44 8.12 22.27
N THR A 89 -2.49 9.05 22.24
CA THR A 89 -2.56 10.27 21.39
C THR A 89 -1.52 10.24 20.26
N PRO A 90 -1.71 11.04 19.19
CA PRO A 90 -0.68 11.22 18.16
C PRO A 90 0.66 11.69 18.75
N ALA A 91 0.62 12.60 19.73
CA ALA A 91 1.79 13.13 20.42
C ALA A 91 2.55 12.04 21.19
N GLN A 92 1.84 11.16 21.91
CA GLN A 92 2.44 10.04 22.64
C GLN A 92 3.18 9.08 21.69
N LEU A 93 2.56 8.73 20.54
CA LEU A 93 3.24 7.92 19.54
C LEU A 93 4.48 8.63 18.98
N ARG A 94 4.38 9.93 18.70
CA ARG A 94 5.52 10.71 18.19
C ARG A 94 6.67 10.73 19.19
N GLU A 95 6.38 10.91 20.48
CA GLU A 95 7.39 10.94 21.54
C GLU A 95 8.10 9.60 21.71
N GLU A 96 7.37 8.49 21.67
CA GLU A 96 7.98 7.17 21.80
C GLU A 96 8.70 6.73 20.53
N TRP A 97 8.17 7.13 19.38
CA TRP A 97 8.86 7.02 18.11
C TRP A 97 10.19 7.78 18.26
N ILE A 98 10.16 9.08 18.56
CA ILE A 98 11.19 9.96 19.20
C ILE A 98 12.40 9.32 19.87
N ARG A 99 12.06 8.52 20.89
CA ARG A 99 13.00 7.89 21.81
C ARG A 99 13.61 6.61 21.25
N GLY A 100 13.18 6.17 20.07
CA GLY A 100 13.58 4.89 19.50
C GLY A 100 12.85 3.70 20.11
N ASN A 101 11.78 3.93 20.86
CA ASN A 101 10.92 2.93 21.48
C ASN A 101 9.95 2.31 20.45
N VAL A 102 10.49 1.89 19.31
CA VAL A 102 9.72 1.40 18.18
C VAL A 102 10.42 0.27 17.43
N ARG A 103 9.63 -0.73 17.06
CA ARG A 103 9.96 -1.77 16.09
C ARG A 103 9.06 -1.63 14.88
N THR A 104 9.61 -1.21 13.74
CA THR A 104 8.84 -0.92 12.54
C THR A 104 9.55 -1.31 11.24
N LEU A 105 8.76 -1.50 10.19
CA LEU A 105 9.22 -1.69 8.81
C LEU A 105 9.69 -0.41 8.11
N CYS A 106 9.49 0.76 8.73
CA CYS A 106 10.03 2.02 8.20
C CYS A 106 11.55 1.99 8.24
N LYS A 107 12.18 1.97 7.07
CA LYS A 107 13.64 1.98 6.93
C LYS A 107 14.22 3.32 7.36
N VAL A 108 15.41 3.26 7.94
CA VAL A 108 16.27 4.44 8.13
C VAL A 108 16.94 4.74 6.78
N PRO A 109 16.92 5.98 6.27
CA PRO A 109 17.61 6.34 5.03
C PRO A 109 19.12 6.06 5.10
N GLU A 110 19.72 5.74 3.96
CA GLU A 110 21.17 5.57 3.84
C GLU A 110 21.88 6.91 4.09
N GLY A 111 22.90 6.93 4.96
CA GLY A 111 23.62 8.15 5.34
C GLY A 111 23.02 8.96 6.51
N ALA A 112 22.04 8.41 7.22
CA ALA A 112 21.51 9.03 8.43
C ALA A 112 22.63 9.19 9.50
N ARG A 113 22.71 10.37 10.15
CA ARG A 113 23.70 10.70 11.20
C ARG A 113 23.02 10.93 12.55
N GLU A 114 23.73 10.65 13.64
CA GLU A 114 23.26 10.68 15.04
C GLU A 114 22.51 11.97 15.43
N ASP A 115 22.85 13.09 14.80
CA ASP A 115 22.27 14.42 15.02
C ASP A 115 20.97 14.69 14.20
N ARG A 116 20.64 13.83 13.24
CA ARG A 116 19.48 13.98 12.32
C ARG A 116 18.91 12.65 11.81
N GLN A 117 18.95 11.56 12.58
CA GLN A 117 18.26 10.33 12.16
C GLN A 117 16.80 10.38 12.55
N TRP A 118 15.91 10.26 11.57
CA TRP A 118 14.56 9.90 11.90
C TRP A 118 13.97 8.95 10.84
N ARG A 119 13.41 7.82 11.29
CA ARG A 119 12.59 6.96 10.44
C ARG A 119 11.52 7.83 9.79
N THR A 120 11.28 7.68 8.49
CA THR A 120 10.34 8.54 7.75
C THR A 120 9.05 8.74 8.55
N CYS A 121 8.77 9.98 8.92
CA CYS A 121 7.58 10.37 9.67
C CYS A 121 7.25 11.84 9.37
N SER A 122 6.02 12.27 9.65
CA SER A 122 5.65 13.68 9.66
C SER A 122 4.75 13.99 10.85
N TRP A 123 4.75 15.25 11.24
CA TRP A 123 3.86 15.81 12.25
C TRP A 123 3.12 16.98 11.62
N ASP A 124 1.80 16.93 11.68
CA ASP A 124 0.91 17.99 11.22
C ASP A 124 -0.01 18.36 12.38
N GLN A 125 -0.16 19.66 12.65
CA GLN A 125 -1.04 20.18 13.70
C GLN A 125 -1.87 21.32 13.11
N ASN A 126 -3.18 21.28 13.37
CA ASN A 126 -4.11 22.33 12.96
C ASN A 126 -5.19 22.56 14.03
N ALA A 127 -6.13 23.46 13.77
CA ALA A 127 -7.21 23.78 14.69
C ALA A 127 -8.15 22.59 14.97
N GLN A 128 -8.14 21.57 14.12
CA GLN A 128 -8.98 20.38 14.22
C GLN A 128 -8.32 19.28 15.04
N GLY A 129 -6.99 19.26 15.16
CA GLY A 129 -6.25 18.27 15.94
C GLY A 129 -4.86 17.97 15.39
N ASP A 130 -4.22 16.99 16.03
CA ASP A 130 -2.88 16.55 15.73
C ASP A 130 -2.88 15.33 14.80
N THR A 131 -1.84 15.20 13.99
CA THR A 131 -1.61 14.04 13.11
C THR A 131 -0.15 13.66 13.12
N PHE A 132 0.11 12.41 13.50
CA PHE A 132 1.42 11.78 13.40
C PHE A 132 1.41 10.71 12.31
N SER A 133 2.23 10.91 11.28
CA SER A 133 2.37 9.97 10.16
C SER A 133 3.66 9.17 10.27
N MET A 134 3.61 7.87 9.99
CA MET A 134 4.74 6.93 10.02
C MET A 134 4.91 6.28 8.65
N GLY A 135 6.11 6.37 8.08
CA GLY A 135 6.43 5.91 6.73
C GLY A 135 6.20 6.99 5.66
N SER A 136 6.27 6.59 4.39
CA SER A 136 6.04 7.46 3.24
C SER A 136 4.72 7.13 2.55
N ARG A 137 4.00 8.14 2.05
CA ARG A 137 2.83 7.89 1.18
C ARG A 137 3.19 7.19 -0.13
N THR A 138 4.45 7.20 -0.55
CA THR A 138 4.89 6.48 -1.75
C THR A 138 5.35 5.05 -1.47
N SER A 139 5.46 4.63 -0.20
CA SER A 139 5.85 3.26 0.14
C SER A 139 4.67 2.28 0.09
N GLY A 140 4.99 0.98 0.08
CA GLY A 140 3.98 -0.09 0.10
C GLY A 140 3.14 -0.16 1.39
N GLN A 141 3.58 0.53 2.45
CA GLN A 141 2.89 0.64 3.74
C GLN A 141 3.10 2.04 4.31
N PHE A 142 2.09 2.58 4.96
CA PHE A 142 2.07 3.91 5.58
C PHE A 142 1.05 3.90 6.71
N ALA A 143 1.30 4.58 7.83
CA ALA A 143 0.30 4.70 8.89
C ALA A 143 0.14 6.15 9.37
N ARG A 144 -1.05 6.46 9.89
CA ARG A 144 -1.38 7.76 10.49
C ARG A 144 -2.12 7.58 11.79
N CYS A 145 -1.72 8.32 12.81
CA CYS A 145 -2.46 8.47 14.05
C CYS A 145 -2.94 9.92 14.14
N TYR A 146 -4.25 10.14 14.31
CA TYR A 146 -4.82 11.49 14.37
C TYR A 146 -6.04 11.53 15.27
N ASP A 147 -6.35 12.71 15.82
CA ASP A 147 -7.46 12.92 16.77
C ASP A 147 -8.53 13.92 16.28
N GLN A 148 -8.44 14.34 15.02
CA GLN A 148 -9.36 15.30 14.37
C GLN A 148 -10.84 14.90 14.33
N ARG A 149 -11.17 13.64 14.68
CA ARG A 149 -12.54 13.12 14.74
C ARG A 149 -13.17 13.15 16.14
N GLY A 150 -12.51 13.77 17.12
CA GLY A 150 -12.95 13.76 18.52
C GLY A 150 -12.55 12.48 19.29
N PHE A 151 -11.83 11.58 18.63
CA PHE A 151 -11.18 10.40 19.20
C PHE A 151 -9.91 10.10 18.41
N THR A 152 -8.96 9.39 19.02
CA THR A 152 -7.75 8.93 18.32
C THR A 152 -8.08 7.77 17.38
N ARG A 153 -7.75 7.95 16.11
CA ARG A 153 -7.78 6.91 15.07
C ARG A 153 -6.37 6.57 14.63
N LEU A 154 -6.09 5.28 14.50
CA LEU A 154 -4.90 4.75 13.83
C LEU A 154 -5.31 4.12 12.49
N GLU A 155 -4.79 4.67 11.39
CA GLU A 155 -4.97 4.13 10.04
C GLU A 155 -3.68 3.48 9.54
N LEU A 156 -3.80 2.30 8.93
CA LEU A 156 -2.75 1.61 8.19
C LEU A 156 -3.16 1.49 6.73
N GLU A 157 -2.41 2.14 5.86
CA GLU A 157 -2.53 2.11 4.40
C GLU A 157 -1.55 1.10 3.82
N LEU A 158 -2.07 0.07 3.14
CA LEU A 158 -1.34 -0.98 2.45
C LEU A 158 -1.46 -0.78 0.94
N LYS A 159 -0.38 -1.01 0.18
CA LYS A 159 -0.36 -0.86 -1.28
C LYS A 159 0.31 -2.01 -2.01
N GLY A 160 -0.08 -2.18 -3.26
CA GLY A 160 0.45 -3.17 -4.20
C GLY A 160 0.44 -4.56 -3.56
N ARG A 161 1.58 -5.26 -3.65
CA ARG A 161 1.70 -6.64 -3.15
C ARG A 161 1.39 -6.81 -1.67
N THR A 162 1.54 -5.77 -0.84
CA THR A 162 1.16 -5.88 0.58
C THR A 162 -0.35 -5.83 0.74
N ALA A 163 -1.05 -4.96 0.00
CA ALA A 163 -2.50 -4.92 0.00
C ALA A 163 -3.07 -6.24 -0.55
N GLU A 164 -2.56 -6.70 -1.68
CA GLU A 164 -2.97 -7.96 -2.32
C GLU A 164 -2.83 -9.15 -1.37
N ALA A 165 -1.69 -9.28 -0.70
CA ALA A 165 -1.46 -10.38 0.24
C ALA A 165 -2.21 -10.26 1.57
N SER A 166 -2.75 -9.08 1.90
CA SER A 166 -3.44 -8.83 3.18
C SER A 166 -4.96 -8.77 3.05
N ALA A 167 -5.49 -8.44 1.88
CA ALA A 167 -6.92 -8.21 1.66
C ALA A 167 -7.76 -9.48 1.82
N LEU A 168 -7.34 -10.61 1.23
CA LEU A 168 -8.10 -11.85 1.34
C LEU A 168 -8.21 -12.32 2.80
N PRO A 169 -7.13 -12.45 3.59
CA PRO A 169 -7.26 -12.77 5.02
C PRO A 169 -8.16 -11.80 5.80
N PHE A 170 -8.09 -10.50 5.48
CA PHE A 170 -8.94 -9.49 6.12
C PHE A 170 -10.43 -9.70 5.77
N PHE A 171 -10.78 -9.90 4.51
CA PHE A 171 -12.16 -10.10 4.10
C PHE A 171 -12.71 -11.49 4.46
N VAL A 172 -11.86 -12.50 4.60
CA VAL A 172 -12.25 -13.79 5.21
C VAL A 172 -12.62 -13.58 6.67
N ALA A 173 -11.84 -12.81 7.44
CA ALA A 173 -12.20 -12.45 8.82
C ALA A 173 -13.53 -11.70 8.88
N VAL A 174 -13.77 -10.76 7.96
CA VAL A 174 -15.07 -10.06 7.84
C VAL A 174 -16.21 -11.02 7.56
N GLY A 175 -16.00 -12.02 6.70
CA GLY A 175 -17.01 -13.04 6.37
C GLY A 175 -17.43 -13.93 7.54
N THR A 176 -16.66 -13.97 8.64
CA THR A 176 -17.05 -14.70 9.86
C THR A 176 -18.17 -14.02 10.64
N ALA A 177 -18.44 -12.75 10.37
CA ALA A 177 -19.32 -11.87 11.15
C ALA A 177 -18.95 -11.77 12.65
N ASP A 178 -17.72 -12.14 13.03
CA ASP A 178 -17.18 -11.92 14.37
C ASP A 178 -16.27 -10.68 14.38
N GLU A 179 -16.75 -9.60 15.02
CA GLU A 179 -16.00 -8.35 15.18
C GLU A 179 -14.66 -8.57 15.88
N GLY A 180 -14.57 -9.54 16.80
CA GLY A 180 -13.34 -9.90 17.49
C GLY A 180 -12.26 -10.38 16.51
N THR A 181 -12.63 -11.30 15.61
CA THR A 181 -11.75 -11.85 14.57
C THR A 181 -11.29 -10.78 13.57
N VAL A 182 -12.19 -9.88 13.15
CA VAL A 182 -11.83 -8.74 12.29
C VAL A 182 -10.83 -7.82 12.98
N ARG A 183 -11.10 -7.45 14.24
CA ARG A 183 -10.22 -6.59 15.03
C ARG A 183 -8.85 -7.23 15.26
N CYS A 184 -8.81 -8.51 15.59
CA CYS A 184 -7.56 -9.27 15.73
C CYS A 184 -6.75 -9.27 14.43
N THR A 185 -7.40 -9.41 13.28
CA THR A 185 -6.73 -9.42 11.97
C THR A 185 -6.19 -8.03 11.62
N ALA A 186 -6.96 -6.98 11.87
CA ALA A 186 -6.54 -5.58 11.70
C ALA A 186 -5.32 -5.25 12.57
N LEU A 187 -5.36 -5.59 13.86
CA LEU A 187 -4.25 -5.39 14.78
C LEU A 187 -3.02 -6.19 14.39
N ALA A 188 -3.16 -7.43 13.94
CA ALA A 188 -2.02 -8.23 13.50
C ALA A 188 -1.28 -7.53 12.34
N LEU A 189 -2.01 -6.93 11.39
CA LEU A 189 -1.43 -6.15 10.29
C LEU A 189 -0.76 -4.86 10.78
N VAL A 190 -1.37 -4.14 11.72
CA VAL A 190 -0.76 -2.97 12.38
C VAL A 190 0.54 -3.34 13.08
N ARG A 191 0.51 -4.36 13.95
CA ARG A 191 1.69 -4.84 14.68
C ARG A 191 2.80 -5.31 13.75
N ARG A 192 2.47 -5.84 12.57
CA ARG A 192 3.47 -6.17 11.54
C ARG A 192 4.19 -4.92 11.05
N PHE A 193 3.48 -3.82 10.83
CA PHE A 193 4.06 -2.55 10.36
C PHE A 193 4.81 -1.81 11.48
N VAL A 194 4.23 -1.70 12.66
CA VAL A 194 4.76 -0.96 13.81
C VAL A 194 4.34 -1.59 15.13
N ASP A 195 5.29 -1.73 16.06
CA ASP A 195 5.06 -1.96 17.48
C ASP A 195 5.81 -0.88 18.28
N PHE A 196 5.17 -0.33 19.31
CA PHE A 196 5.84 0.52 20.30
C PHE A 196 6.35 -0.33 21.46
N VAL A 197 7.66 -0.29 21.70
CA VAL A 197 8.38 -1.25 22.55
C VAL A 197 9.31 -0.53 23.52
N ASP A 198 9.54 -1.13 24.67
CA ASP A 198 10.58 -0.65 25.59
C ASP A 198 11.96 -1.01 25.05
N ALA A 199 12.70 -0.01 24.54
CA ALA A 199 14.04 -0.20 24.00
C ALA A 199 15.07 -0.65 25.04
N SER A 200 14.80 -0.41 26.34
CA SER A 200 15.67 -0.80 27.45
C SER A 200 15.44 -2.25 27.91
N SER A 201 14.31 -2.86 27.55
CA SER A 201 13.92 -4.18 28.04
C SER A 201 14.74 -5.36 27.49
N ASP A 202 15.30 -5.24 26.28
CA ASP A 202 16.18 -6.25 25.67
C ASP A 202 17.05 -5.61 24.58
N GLU A 203 18.32 -6.01 24.51
CA GLU A 203 19.23 -5.63 23.43
C GLU A 203 18.73 -6.12 22.07
N ASN A 204 18.09 -7.30 22.03
CA ASN A 204 17.50 -7.86 20.83
C ASN A 204 16.14 -7.22 20.55
N ALA A 205 16.07 -6.39 19.50
CA ALA A 205 14.85 -5.69 19.09
C ALA A 205 13.62 -6.59 18.88
N SER A 206 13.81 -7.87 18.54
CA SER A 206 12.71 -8.83 18.39
C SER A 206 12.09 -9.31 19.71
N ARG A 207 12.84 -9.26 20.82
CA ARG A 207 12.41 -9.70 22.15
C ARG A 207 11.94 -8.58 23.07
N ARG A 208 12.13 -7.32 22.67
CA ARG A 208 11.65 -6.16 23.42
C ARG A 208 10.15 -6.26 23.70
N SER A 209 9.81 -5.99 24.96
CA SER A 209 8.44 -5.93 25.46
C SER A 209 7.68 -4.74 24.86
N LEU A 210 6.35 -4.85 24.75
CA LEU A 210 5.52 -3.72 24.32
C LEU A 210 5.48 -2.65 25.42
N LEU A 211 5.37 -1.38 25.02
CA LEU A 211 5.04 -0.34 26.01
C LEU A 211 3.62 -0.54 26.54
N PRO A 212 3.33 -0.20 27.82
CA PRO A 212 2.04 -0.50 28.44
C PRO A 212 0.81 0.02 27.68
N PHE A 213 0.86 1.24 27.13
CA PHE A 213 -0.25 1.79 26.35
C PHE A 213 -0.48 1.01 25.04
N TRP A 214 0.60 0.51 24.44
CA TRP A 214 0.53 -0.25 23.19
C TRP A 214 0.08 -1.69 23.44
N GLU A 215 0.52 -2.28 24.55
CA GLU A 215 0.02 -3.57 25.04
C GLU A 215 -1.48 -3.51 25.34
N ALA A 216 -1.96 -2.47 26.03
CA ALA A 216 -3.39 -2.26 26.27
C ALA A 216 -4.20 -2.15 24.97
N PHE A 217 -3.64 -1.49 23.95
CA PHE A 217 -4.28 -1.36 22.63
C PHE A 217 -4.33 -2.69 21.86
N CYS A 218 -3.22 -3.42 21.83
CA CYS A 218 -3.08 -4.68 21.09
C CYS A 218 -3.70 -5.88 21.80
N GLY A 219 -3.79 -5.87 23.13
CA GLY A 219 -4.13 -7.05 23.92
C GLY A 219 -3.19 -8.23 23.63
N SER A 220 -3.75 -9.44 23.55
CA SER A 220 -3.01 -10.68 23.27
C SER A 220 -2.75 -10.94 21.77
N VAL A 221 -3.06 -10.00 20.88
CA VAL A 221 -3.02 -10.24 19.42
C VAL A 221 -1.59 -10.28 18.92
N GLU A 222 -1.15 -11.38 18.31
CA GLU A 222 0.18 -11.51 17.70
C GLU A 222 0.37 -10.71 16.41
N ARG A 223 1.63 -10.52 15.97
CA ARG A 223 1.98 -9.83 14.73
C ARG A 223 1.66 -10.70 13.51
N ALA A 224 1.08 -10.12 12.45
CA ALA A 224 0.84 -10.83 11.21
C ALA A 224 2.15 -11.21 10.49
N ARG A 225 2.18 -12.42 9.93
CA ARG A 225 3.24 -12.88 9.02
C ARG A 225 2.72 -12.93 7.59
N VAL A 226 2.70 -11.78 6.93
CA VAL A 226 2.39 -11.72 5.48
C VAL A 226 3.58 -12.29 4.71
N ARG A 227 3.42 -13.49 4.15
CA ARG A 227 4.35 -14.06 3.17
C ARG A 227 4.13 -13.37 1.84
N LEU A 228 5.09 -12.54 1.45
CA LEU A 228 5.16 -12.07 0.07
C LEU A 228 5.76 -13.23 -0.74
N GLU A 229 4.94 -14.20 -1.14
CA GLU A 229 5.39 -15.24 -2.06
C GLU A 229 5.75 -14.59 -3.40
N GLY A 230 6.90 -14.97 -3.96
CA GLY A 230 7.45 -14.41 -5.19
C GLY A 230 8.66 -13.50 -4.96
N GLN A 231 9.84 -14.01 -5.35
CA GLN A 231 10.99 -13.16 -5.69
C GLN A 231 10.51 -12.14 -6.74
N VAL A 232 10.66 -10.84 -6.44
CA VAL A 232 10.50 -9.79 -7.46
C VAL A 232 11.70 -9.89 -8.38
N VAL A 233 11.53 -10.57 -9.49
CA VAL A 233 12.21 -10.13 -10.71
C VAL A 233 11.22 -9.15 -11.33
N ALA A 234 11.49 -7.85 -11.23
CA ALA A 234 10.77 -6.90 -12.08
C ALA A 234 11.03 -7.39 -13.51
N THR A 235 9.98 -7.73 -14.25
CA THR A 235 10.23 -8.31 -15.57
C THR A 235 10.77 -7.21 -16.51
N LEU A 236 11.42 -7.61 -17.60
CA LEU A 236 11.95 -6.65 -18.56
C LEU A 236 10.82 -5.78 -19.15
N GLU A 237 9.61 -6.33 -19.24
CA GLU A 237 8.39 -5.69 -19.72
C GLU A 237 7.88 -4.63 -18.74
N GLU A 238 7.91 -4.90 -17.43
CA GLU A 238 7.57 -3.91 -16.41
C GLU A 238 8.55 -2.73 -16.40
N ALA A 239 9.85 -3.03 -16.53
CA ALA A 239 10.89 -2.01 -16.66
C ALA A 239 10.74 -1.20 -17.95
N ALA A 240 10.45 -1.85 -19.08
CA ALA A 240 10.18 -1.19 -20.35
C ALA A 240 8.91 -0.32 -20.28
N GLY A 241 7.85 -0.79 -19.62
CA GLY A 241 6.63 -0.04 -19.38
C GLY A 241 6.87 1.21 -18.53
N TRP A 242 7.67 1.10 -17.46
CA TRP A 242 8.07 2.25 -16.65
C TRP A 242 8.91 3.26 -17.43
N LEU A 243 9.89 2.80 -18.22
CA LEU A 243 10.73 3.66 -19.08
C LEU A 243 9.87 4.44 -20.07
N ARG A 244 8.94 3.77 -20.75
CA ARG A 244 8.02 4.40 -21.71
C ARG A 244 7.12 5.45 -21.06
N ARG A 245 6.59 5.17 -19.87
CA ARG A 245 5.67 6.08 -19.16
C ARG A 245 6.38 7.28 -18.52
N SER A 246 7.54 7.04 -17.93
CA SER A 246 8.15 7.99 -16.99
C SER A 246 9.32 8.77 -17.60
N VAL A 247 10.00 8.21 -18.61
CA VAL A 247 11.30 8.73 -19.07
C VAL A 247 11.30 9.07 -20.58
N SER A 248 10.32 8.60 -21.35
CA SER A 248 10.29 8.73 -22.82
C SER A 248 10.47 10.16 -23.33
N ARG A 249 9.76 11.14 -22.75
CA ARG A 249 9.86 12.55 -23.18
C ARG A 249 11.25 13.13 -22.93
N THR A 250 11.80 12.88 -21.75
CA THR A 250 13.14 13.35 -21.40
C THR A 250 14.21 12.65 -22.23
N LEU A 251 14.02 11.36 -22.51
CA LEU A 251 14.94 10.59 -23.35
C LEU A 251 14.93 11.09 -24.81
N ALA A 252 13.77 11.47 -25.34
CA ALA A 252 13.67 12.06 -26.68
C ALA A 252 14.42 13.38 -26.77
N VAL A 253 14.21 14.30 -25.81
CA VAL A 253 14.96 15.56 -25.73
C VAL A 253 16.47 15.32 -25.59
N PHE A 254 16.85 14.31 -24.80
CA PHE A 254 18.25 13.94 -24.62
C PHE A 254 18.88 13.43 -25.93
N VAL A 255 18.17 12.59 -26.69
CA VAL A 255 18.64 12.11 -27.99
C VAL A 255 18.72 13.25 -29.01
N ASP A 256 17.75 14.17 -29.03
CA ASP A 256 17.80 15.35 -29.91
C ASP A 256 19.00 16.27 -29.59
N ALA A 257 19.38 16.37 -28.31
CA ALA A 257 20.47 17.23 -27.86
C ALA A 257 21.87 16.59 -27.98
N TYR A 258 21.99 15.28 -27.73
CA TYR A 258 23.29 14.59 -27.59
C TYR A 258 23.50 13.46 -28.62
N GLY A 259 22.52 13.22 -29.48
CA GLY A 259 22.52 12.17 -30.48
C GLY A 259 22.52 10.76 -29.89
N ASP A 260 22.50 9.76 -30.78
CA ASP A 260 22.56 8.34 -30.41
C ASP A 260 23.86 7.97 -29.68
N SER A 261 24.94 8.74 -29.86
CA SER A 261 26.21 8.55 -29.15
C SER A 261 26.07 8.85 -27.65
N GLY A 262 25.42 9.95 -27.28
CA GLY A 262 25.18 10.27 -25.87
C GLY A 262 24.27 9.24 -25.20
N LEU A 263 23.29 8.70 -25.93
CA LEU A 263 22.44 7.61 -25.44
C LEU A 263 23.25 6.33 -25.17
N ARG A 264 24.18 5.98 -26.06
CA ARG A 264 25.06 4.81 -25.88
C ARG A 264 25.95 4.96 -24.66
N GLU A 265 26.55 6.14 -24.46
CA GLU A 265 27.37 6.43 -23.28
C GLU A 265 26.56 6.34 -21.98
N LEU A 266 25.33 6.85 -21.98
CA LEU A 266 24.42 6.73 -20.83
C LEU A 266 24.09 5.27 -20.50
N VAL A 267 23.85 4.45 -21.53
CA VAL A 267 23.60 3.01 -21.39
C VAL A 267 24.84 2.29 -20.85
N ASP A 268 26.03 2.60 -21.36
CA ASP A 268 27.29 1.98 -20.93
C ASP A 268 27.66 2.39 -19.51
N HIS A 269 27.41 3.64 -19.13
CA HIS A 269 27.49 4.09 -17.75
C HIS A 269 26.54 3.29 -16.85
N GLY A 270 25.27 3.10 -17.26
CA GLY A 270 24.29 2.29 -16.53
C GLY A 270 24.69 0.82 -16.39
N ARG A 271 25.36 0.23 -17.40
CA ARG A 271 25.89 -1.15 -17.37
C ARG A 271 26.97 -1.34 -16.33
N SER A 272 27.81 -0.33 -16.09
CA SER A 272 28.89 -0.40 -15.11
C SER A 272 28.38 -0.59 -13.67
N GLY A 273 27.14 -0.17 -13.37
CA GLY A 273 26.49 -0.29 -12.06
C GLY A 273 25.66 -1.57 -11.86
N TRP A 274 25.73 -2.56 -12.76
CA TRP A 274 24.88 -3.75 -12.67
C TRP A 274 25.22 -4.69 -11.52
N GLY A 275 24.40 -4.63 -10.47
CA GLY A 275 24.32 -5.67 -9.42
C GLY A 275 23.68 -6.99 -9.89
N SER A 276 23.71 -7.99 -9.00
CA SER A 276 23.19 -9.36 -9.23
C SER A 276 21.74 -9.41 -9.71
N ARG A 277 20.90 -8.48 -9.24
CA ARG A 277 19.49 -8.33 -9.64
C ARG A 277 19.31 -7.97 -11.13
N HIS A 278 20.11 -7.06 -11.69
CA HIS A 278 20.01 -6.67 -13.11
C HIS A 278 20.40 -7.81 -14.05
N ARG A 279 21.37 -8.63 -13.60
CA ARG A 279 21.83 -9.81 -14.34
C ARG A 279 20.80 -10.93 -14.34
N ALA A 280 20.06 -11.12 -13.24
CA ALA A 280 18.95 -12.06 -13.16
C ALA A 280 17.81 -11.68 -14.14
N MET A 281 17.40 -10.41 -14.16
CA MET A 281 16.37 -9.90 -15.09
C MET A 281 16.71 -10.20 -16.58
N LEU A 282 17.98 -10.09 -16.97
CA LEU A 282 18.42 -10.39 -18.34
C LEU A 282 18.48 -11.89 -18.65
N ARG A 283 18.80 -12.72 -17.65
CA ARG A 283 18.84 -14.18 -17.82
C ARG A 283 17.44 -14.73 -18.07
N ASP A 284 16.47 -14.27 -17.28
CA ASP A 284 15.09 -14.74 -17.34
C ASP A 284 14.41 -14.35 -18.67
N TRP A 285 14.71 -13.15 -19.22
CA TRP A 285 14.28 -12.75 -20.57
C TRP A 285 14.83 -13.67 -21.67
N ARG A 286 16.14 -13.99 -21.63
CA ARG A 286 16.78 -14.85 -22.64
C ARG A 286 16.22 -16.28 -22.62
N THR A 287 15.78 -16.78 -21.48
CA THR A 287 15.14 -18.11 -21.38
C THR A 287 13.74 -18.12 -22.00
N ILE A 288 12.99 -17.03 -21.89
CA ILE A 288 11.66 -16.87 -22.52
C ILE A 288 11.78 -16.79 -24.05
N THR A 289 12.83 -16.16 -24.60
CA THR A 289 13.00 -16.03 -26.06
C THR A 289 13.43 -17.32 -26.77
N VAL A 290 14.00 -18.30 -26.04
CA VAL A 290 14.45 -19.59 -26.61
C VAL A 290 13.32 -20.62 -26.66
N ALA A 291 12.23 -20.41 -25.91
CA ALA A 291 11.04 -21.26 -25.95
C ALA A 291 10.00 -20.74 -26.95
N VAL A 292 10.34 -20.72 -28.24
CA VAL A 292 9.36 -20.71 -29.33
C VAL A 292 9.55 -22.00 -30.11
N PRO A 293 8.72 -23.04 -29.90
CA PRO A 293 8.71 -24.18 -30.80
C PRO A 293 8.13 -23.72 -32.15
N THR A 294 8.84 -24.03 -33.23
CA THR A 294 8.28 -24.06 -34.60
C THR A 294 7.12 -25.03 -34.70
#